data_AF-U4LL59-F1
#
_entry.id   AF-U4LL59-F1
#
_cell.length_a   1.000
_cell.length_b   1.000
_cell.length_c   1.000
_cell.angle_alpha   90.00
_cell.angle_beta   90.00
_cell.angle_gamma   90.00
#
_symmetry.space_group_name_H-M   'P 1'
#
loop_
_entity.id
_entity.type
_entity.pdbx_description
1 polymer ?
#
loop_
_entity_poly.entity_id
_entity_poly.type
_entity_poly.pdbx_seq_one_letter_code
_entity_poly.pdbx_strand_id
1 'polypeptide(L)'
;MSNLRLLISHRLLRPSRNLIISTPPRIFDTQRTFTHISKGKNSDNDKMPEAQEWSAKLVGKNLEQEKEVKKQLPDNHRIIKPDSMVTRDYQEDRLNVHVDHDGKCTHCYFG
;
A
#
# COMPACT_ATOMS: atom_id res chain seq x y z
N MET A 1 21.20 12.85 -75.64
CA MET A 1 21.41 14.19 -76.22
C MET A 1 20.02 14.80 -76.40
N SER A 2 19.54 15.87 -75.75
CA SER A 2 20.14 16.90 -74.91
C SER A 2 19.01 17.66 -74.20
N ASN A 3 19.27 18.05 -72.95
CA ASN A 3 18.78 19.23 -72.20
C ASN A 3 17.67 20.11 -72.81
N LEU A 4 16.66 20.50 -72.02
CA LEU A 4 16.52 21.88 -71.49
C LEU A 4 15.23 22.09 -70.67
N ARG A 5 15.33 23.06 -69.76
CA ARG A 5 14.30 23.99 -69.22
C ARG A 5 13.52 23.64 -67.95
N LEU A 6 13.98 24.29 -66.87
CA LEU A 6 13.21 24.86 -65.76
C LEU A 6 11.83 25.39 -66.18
N LEU A 7 10.83 25.24 -65.30
CA LEU A 7 10.16 26.39 -64.68
C LEU A 7 9.33 25.97 -63.45
N ILE A 8 9.51 26.79 -62.42
CA ILE A 8 8.97 26.73 -61.07
C ILE A 8 7.44 26.85 -61.12
N SER A 9 6.71 25.99 -60.40
CA SER A 9 5.30 26.23 -60.08
C SER A 9 5.04 26.04 -58.59
N HIS A 10 5.15 27.18 -57.92
CA HIS A 10 4.26 27.72 -56.89
C HIS A 10 3.44 26.78 -55.99
N ARG A 11 3.56 27.10 -54.69
CA ARG A 11 2.47 27.23 -53.71
C ARG A 11 2.24 26.03 -52.77
N LEU A 12 2.77 26.28 -51.58
CA LEU A 12 2.51 25.68 -50.27
C LEU A 12 1.02 25.61 -49.88
N LEU A 13 0.77 24.85 -48.79
CA LEU A 13 -0.45 24.71 -47.93
C LEU A 13 -1.48 23.67 -48.44
N ARG A 14 -2.00 22.72 -47.66
CA ARG A 14 -1.95 22.30 -46.23
C ARG A 14 -2.46 20.84 -46.17
N PRO A 15 -2.07 20.04 -45.17
CA PRO A 15 -2.71 18.75 -44.92
C PRO A 15 -4.18 18.93 -44.53
N SER A 16 -5.05 18.15 -45.17
CA SER A 16 -6.48 18.14 -44.92
C SER A 16 -6.82 17.40 -43.62
N ARG A 17 -7.65 18.07 -42.82
CA ARG A 17 -8.67 17.51 -41.90
C ARG A 17 -8.18 17.03 -40.53
N ASN A 18 -8.16 18.00 -39.61
CA ASN A 18 -8.45 17.79 -38.19
C ASN A 18 -9.77 17.03 -38.02
N LEU A 19 -9.73 15.78 -37.57
CA LEU A 19 -10.89 15.11 -36.98
C LEU A 19 -11.10 15.70 -35.58
N ILE A 20 -12.03 16.65 -35.47
CA ILE A 20 -12.56 17.09 -34.18
C ILE A 20 -13.56 16.01 -33.75
N ILE A 21 -13.11 15.09 -32.90
CA ILE A 21 -14.00 14.14 -32.22
C ILE A 21 -14.76 14.95 -31.16
N SER A 22 -15.97 15.39 -31.51
CA SER A 22 -16.91 15.99 -30.57
C SER A 22 -17.51 14.89 -29.68
N THR A 23 -16.81 14.50 -28.62
CA THR A 23 -17.44 13.78 -27.50
C THR A 23 -18.10 14.80 -26.56
N PRO A 24 -19.39 14.68 -26.25
CA PRO A 24 -20.04 15.58 -25.31
C PRO A 24 -19.45 15.37 -23.90
N PRO A 25 -19.31 16.45 -23.10
CA PRO A 25 -18.91 16.29 -21.70
C PRO A 25 -19.97 15.46 -20.97
N ARG A 26 -19.55 14.37 -20.30
CA ARG A 26 -20.41 13.69 -19.33
C ARG A 26 -20.72 14.68 -18.22
N ILE A 27 -21.96 15.14 -18.23
CA ILE A 27 -22.60 15.86 -17.13
C ILE A 27 -22.46 14.96 -15.90
N PHE A 28 -21.68 15.42 -14.92
CA PHE A 28 -21.63 14.82 -13.60
C PHE A 28 -22.96 15.18 -12.91
N ASP A 29 -23.84 14.19 -12.76
CA ASP A 29 -25.06 14.37 -11.97
C ASP A 29 -24.69 14.52 -10.49
N THR A 30 -24.74 15.77 -10.03
CA THR A 30 -24.60 16.16 -8.62
C THR A 30 -25.92 15.94 -7.90
N GLN A 31 -26.39 14.69 -7.75
CA GLN A 31 -27.47 14.37 -6.81
C GLN A 31 -27.37 12.92 -6.31
N ARG A 32 -26.64 12.70 -5.22
CA ARG A 32 -27.05 11.70 -4.22
C ARG A 32 -26.55 12.09 -2.85
N THR A 33 -27.27 13.00 -2.23
CA THR A 33 -27.20 13.20 -0.79
C THR A 33 -27.88 12.04 -0.07
N PHE A 34 -27.31 11.74 1.10
CA PHE A 34 -27.83 11.01 2.25
C PHE A 34 -27.57 9.50 2.39
N THR A 35 -26.58 9.24 3.25
CA THR A 35 -26.60 8.31 4.40
C THR A 35 -26.81 6.84 4.12
N HIS A 36 -25.75 6.06 4.32
CA HIS A 36 -25.53 5.30 5.55
C HIS A 36 -24.02 5.07 5.65
N ILE A 37 -23.34 5.74 6.58
CA ILE A 37 -22.05 5.22 7.07
C ILE A 37 -22.44 4.01 7.89
N SER A 38 -22.56 2.86 7.23
CA SER A 38 -22.39 1.60 7.93
C SER A 38 -21.04 1.71 8.63
N LYS A 39 -21.04 1.82 9.96
CA LYS A 39 -19.93 1.31 10.77
C LYS A 39 -19.77 -0.12 10.31
N GLY A 40 -18.90 -0.33 9.31
CA GLY A 40 -18.29 -1.61 9.08
C GLY A 40 -17.67 -1.94 10.43
N LYS A 41 -18.33 -2.82 11.17
CA LYS A 41 -17.63 -3.55 12.21
C LYS A 41 -16.60 -4.34 11.42
N ASN A 42 -15.36 -3.85 11.38
CA ASN A 42 -14.25 -4.71 11.06
C ASN A 42 -14.35 -5.85 12.07
N SER A 43 -14.73 -7.03 11.60
CA SER A 43 -14.71 -8.27 12.39
C SER A 43 -13.28 -8.70 12.74
N ASP A 44 -12.28 -7.88 12.43
CA ASP A 44 -10.88 -8.04 12.79
C ASP A 44 -10.61 -7.86 14.31
N ASN A 45 -11.64 -7.51 15.09
CA ASN A 45 -11.50 -7.14 16.51
C ASN A 45 -11.40 -8.32 17.48
N ASP A 46 -11.61 -9.57 17.05
CA ASP A 46 -11.60 -10.71 17.98
C ASP A 46 -10.17 -11.09 18.44
N LYS A 47 -9.12 -10.80 17.63
CA LYS A 47 -7.71 -11.04 18.00
C LYS A 47 -6.96 -9.81 18.54
N MET A 48 -7.57 -8.62 18.45
CA MET A 48 -7.03 -7.38 19.04
C MET A 48 -6.74 -7.47 20.54
N PRO A 49 -7.59 -8.08 21.39
CA PRO A 49 -7.28 -8.20 22.82
C PRO A 49 -6.04 -9.07 23.05
N GLU A 50 -5.84 -10.14 22.29
CA GLU A 50 -4.70 -11.03 22.46
C GLU A 50 -3.37 -10.37 22.07
N ALA A 51 -3.32 -9.63 20.95
CA ALA A 51 -2.11 -8.86 20.59
C ALA A 51 -1.76 -7.79 21.66
N GLN A 52 -2.78 -7.16 22.25
CA GLN A 52 -2.59 -6.20 23.32
C GLN A 52 -2.08 -6.87 24.60
N GLU A 53 -2.56 -8.06 24.93
CA GLU A 53 -2.03 -8.87 26.03
C GLU A 53 -0.56 -9.26 25.80
N TRP A 54 -0.21 -9.68 24.58
CA TRP A 54 1.18 -9.98 24.22
C TRP A 54 2.05 -8.73 24.32
N SER A 55 1.57 -7.59 23.85
CA SER A 55 2.25 -6.32 24.02
C SER A 55 2.47 -6.02 25.50
N ALA A 56 1.46 -6.14 26.36
CA ALA A 56 1.61 -5.92 27.80
C ALA A 56 2.61 -6.90 28.48
N LYS A 57 2.67 -8.15 28.01
CA LYS A 57 3.56 -9.19 28.56
C LYS A 57 5.01 -9.06 28.06
N LEU A 58 5.21 -8.56 26.84
CA LEU A 58 6.50 -8.54 26.14
C LEU A 58 7.17 -7.16 26.16
N VAL A 59 6.39 -6.08 26.11
CA VAL A 59 6.90 -4.71 26.18
C VAL A 59 7.68 -4.55 27.47
N GLY A 60 8.94 -4.14 27.37
CA GLY A 60 9.83 -4.12 28.54
C GLY A 60 10.92 -5.19 28.52
N LYS A 61 10.63 -6.36 27.94
CA LYS A 61 11.53 -7.51 27.95
C LYS A 61 12.49 -7.50 26.77
N ASN A 62 13.68 -8.06 26.98
CA ASN A 62 14.70 -8.18 25.94
C ASN A 62 14.61 -9.57 25.27
N LEU A 63 14.11 -9.60 24.04
CA LEU A 63 13.95 -10.86 23.29
C LEU A 63 15.29 -11.42 22.80
N GLU A 64 16.33 -10.59 22.70
CA GLU A 64 17.66 -11.05 22.31
C GLU A 64 18.36 -11.75 23.48
N GLN A 65 18.22 -11.22 24.70
CA GLN A 65 18.86 -11.77 25.90
C GLN A 65 18.06 -12.93 26.51
N GLU A 66 16.73 -12.83 26.55
CA GLU A 66 15.87 -13.79 27.24
C GLU A 66 15.29 -14.82 26.26
N LYS A 67 16.03 -15.92 26.07
CA LYS A 67 15.60 -17.04 25.20
C LYS A 67 14.30 -17.69 25.65
N GLU A 68 13.94 -17.56 26.92
CA GLU A 68 12.69 -18.10 27.47
C GLU A 68 11.47 -17.37 26.92
N VAL A 69 11.57 -16.06 26.69
CA VAL A 69 10.49 -15.26 26.09
C VAL A 69 10.17 -15.78 24.69
N LYS A 70 11.19 -16.12 23.89
CA LYS A 70 11.01 -16.71 22.55
C LYS A 70 10.28 -18.05 22.58
N LYS A 71 10.41 -18.83 23.66
CA LYS A 71 9.69 -20.10 23.81
C LYS A 71 8.22 -19.92 24.20
N GLN A 72 7.88 -18.77 24.78
CA GLN A 72 6.50 -18.44 25.12
C GLN A 72 5.73 -17.83 23.94
N LEU A 73 6.42 -17.44 22.87
CA LEU A 73 5.77 -16.90 21.67
C LEU A 73 5.00 -18.00 20.93
N PRO A 74 3.90 -17.65 20.24
CA PRO A 74 3.18 -18.57 19.38
C PRO A 74 4.07 -19.10 18.24
N ASP A 75 3.75 -20.28 17.71
CA ASP A 75 4.52 -20.93 16.65
C ASP A 75 4.71 -20.01 15.42
N ASN A 76 3.65 -19.28 15.05
CA ASN A 76 3.69 -18.28 14.00
C ASN A 76 4.04 -16.90 14.59
N HIS A 77 5.33 -16.56 14.62
CA HIS A 77 5.78 -15.23 15.01
C HIS A 77 6.91 -14.71 14.12
N ARG A 78 7.04 -13.38 14.02
CA ARG A 78 8.10 -12.69 13.30
C ARG A 78 8.69 -11.58 14.18
N ILE A 79 10.00 -11.64 14.42
CA ILE A 79 10.73 -10.58 15.12
C ILE A 79 11.25 -9.60 14.08
N ILE A 80 10.80 -8.34 14.18
CA ILE A 80 11.15 -7.26 13.26
C ILE A 80 12.15 -6.36 13.97
N LYS A 81 13.38 -6.36 13.45
CA LYS A 81 14.46 -5.50 13.96
C LYS A 81 14.21 -4.04 13.54
N PRO A 82 14.75 -3.07 14.30
CA PRO A 82 14.75 -1.69 13.84
C PRO A 82 15.50 -1.60 12.51
N ASP A 83 15.04 -0.73 11.61
CA ASP A 83 15.56 -0.53 10.25
C ASP A 83 15.53 -1.75 9.31
N SER A 84 14.90 -2.85 9.72
CA SER A 84 14.68 -3.97 8.80
C SER A 84 13.54 -3.66 7.84
N MET A 85 13.84 -3.67 6.54
CA MET A 85 12.79 -3.65 5.53
C MET A 85 12.05 -4.98 5.55
N VAL A 86 10.76 -4.92 5.84
CA VAL A 86 9.86 -6.07 5.85
C VAL A 86 8.75 -5.85 4.84
N THR A 87 8.34 -6.94 4.20
CA THR A 87 7.17 -6.94 3.32
C THR A 87 5.89 -6.80 4.15
N ARG A 88 4.87 -6.17 3.55
CA ARG A 88 3.53 -6.04 4.14
C ARG A 88 2.65 -7.23 3.74
N ASP A 89 3.19 -8.43 3.84
CA ASP A 89 2.45 -9.66 3.63
C ASP A 89 1.52 -9.90 4.83
N TYR A 90 0.24 -10.15 4.58
CA TYR A 90 -0.77 -10.32 5.63
C TYR A 90 -0.93 -11.79 6.02
N GLN A 91 -0.75 -12.09 7.30
CA GLN A 91 -0.93 -13.43 7.86
C GLN A 91 -1.65 -13.33 9.22
N GLU A 92 -2.93 -13.68 9.24
CA GLU A 92 -3.84 -13.48 10.38
C GLU A 92 -3.44 -14.18 11.69
N ASP A 93 -2.66 -15.26 11.61
CA ASP A 93 -2.20 -16.04 12.76
C ASP A 93 -0.79 -15.67 13.21
N ARG A 94 -0.13 -14.74 12.52
CA ARG A 94 1.27 -14.40 12.79
C ARG A 94 1.38 -13.22 13.74
N LEU A 95 2.09 -13.43 14.86
CA LEU A 95 2.46 -12.36 15.77
C LEU A 95 3.71 -11.63 15.26
N ASN A 96 3.56 -10.39 14.82
CA ASN A 96 4.68 -9.51 14.55
C ASN A 96 5.13 -8.83 15.85
N VAL A 97 6.41 -8.98 16.20
CA VAL A 97 7.03 -8.38 17.39
C VAL A 97 8.11 -7.41 16.93
N HIS A 98 7.88 -6.13 17.11
CA HIS A 98 8.88 -5.09 16.86
C HIS A 98 9.80 -4.94 18.05
N VAL A 99 11.10 -4.98 17.78
CA VAL A 99 12.13 -4.72 18.78
C VAL A 99 12.90 -3.45 18.45
N ASP A 100 13.48 -2.84 19.47
CA ASP A 100 14.38 -1.69 19.36
C ASP A 100 15.84 -2.12 19.10
N HIS A 101 16.75 -1.16 18.97
CA HIS A 101 18.18 -1.41 18.76
C HIS A 101 18.84 -2.15 19.93
N ASP A 102 18.30 -1.98 21.14
CA ASP A 102 18.73 -2.71 22.34
C ASP A 102 18.14 -4.14 22.43
N GLY A 103 17.32 -4.56 21.46
CA GLY A 103 16.65 -5.88 21.47
C GLY A 103 15.41 -5.95 22.36
N LYS A 104 14.94 -4.79 22.84
CA LYS A 104 13.75 -4.67 23.70
C LYS A 104 12.47 -4.61 22.87
N CYS A 105 11.43 -5.32 23.29
CA CYS A 105 10.12 -5.25 22.63
C CYS A 105 9.49 -3.86 22.78
N THR A 106 9.06 -3.26 21.68
CA THR A 106 8.36 -1.97 21.64
C THR A 106 6.88 -2.14 21.33
N HIS A 107 6.54 -3.00 20.38
CA HIS A 107 5.17 -3.16 19.92
C HIS A 107 4.90 -4.54 19.32
N CYS A 108 3.69 -5.08 19.53
CA CYS A 108 3.26 -6.34 18.94
C CYS A 108 1.88 -6.20 18.27
N TYR A 109 1.69 -6.87 17.14
CA TYR A 109 0.38 -6.97 16.47
C TYR A 109 0.26 -8.26 15.65
N PHE A 110 -0.96 -8.73 15.45
CA PHE A 110 -1.23 -9.86 14.54
C PHE A 110 -1.41 -9.37 13.10
N GLY A 111 -0.77 -10.05 12.14
CA GLY A 111 -0.96 -9.80 10.71
C GLY A 111 0.22 -10.10 9.80
#